data_AF-A0A7X9EBF5-F1
#
_entry.id   AF-A0A7X9EBF5-F1
#
_cell.length_a   1.000
_cell.length_b   1.000
_cell.length_c   1.000
_cell.angle_alpha   90.00
_cell.angle_beta   90.00
_cell.angle_gamma   90.00
#
_symmetry.space_group_name_H-M   'P 1'
#
loop_
_entity.id
_entity.type
_entity.pdbx_description
1 polymer ?
#
loop_
_entity_poly.entity_id
_entity_poly.type
_entity_poly.pdbx_seq_one_letter_code
_entity_poly.pdbx_strand_id
1 'polypeptide(L)'
;MLDSATVKKIARDMGADLVGIAPMSRFEGAPKQMDPRYIMPNAKSMIVVGFRINRGALRGIEEGTHFSNYASMGYGAINTVFMPNFVIRFSRIFEDEGYEAMPFGYESLFGCSVDSWVKPDE
;
A
#
# COMPACT_ATOMS: atom_id res chain seq x y z
N MET A 1 22.67 3.65 -6.72
CA MET A 1 21.93 4.87 -6.30
C MET A 1 20.58 4.88 -7.00
N LEU A 2 19.54 4.51 -6.26
CA LEU A 2 18.17 4.50 -6.74
C LEU A 2 17.63 5.93 -6.88
N ASP A 3 17.29 6.32 -8.11
CA ASP A 3 16.56 7.56 -8.37
C ASP A 3 15.06 7.30 -8.63
N SER A 4 14.27 8.37 -8.67
CA SER A 4 12.81 8.29 -8.86
C SER A 4 12.41 7.57 -10.16
N ALA A 5 13.17 7.75 -11.24
CA ALA A 5 12.89 7.13 -12.53
C ALA A 5 13.12 5.61 -12.48
N THR A 6 14.25 5.20 -11.91
CA THR A 6 14.65 3.80 -11.73
C THR A 6 13.68 3.08 -10.81
N VAL A 7 13.33 3.66 -9.66
CA VAL A 7 12.35 3.10 -8.71
C VAL A 7 11.00 2.87 -9.38
N LYS A 8 10.49 3.86 -10.12
CA LYS A 8 9.23 3.72 -10.84
C LYS A 8 9.28 2.67 -11.95
N LYS A 9 10.43 2.53 -12.62
CA LYS A 9 10.63 1.48 -13.63
C LYS A 9 10.59 0.10 -12.98
N ILE A 10 11.38 -0.12 -11.91
CA ILE A 10 11.42 -1.38 -11.19
C ILE A 10 10.03 -1.76 -10.67
N ALA A 11 9.27 -0.81 -10.09
CA ALA A 11 7.93 -1.08 -9.60
C ALA A 11 7.00 -1.62 -10.71
N ARG A 12 7.04 -1.00 -11.90
CA ARG A 12 6.24 -1.46 -13.06
C ARG A 12 6.72 -2.82 -13.58
N ASP A 13 8.01 -3.03 -13.67
CA ASP A 13 8.60 -4.31 -14.11
C ASP A 13 8.25 -5.45 -13.12
N MET A 14 8.08 -5.13 -11.84
CA MET A 14 7.62 -6.07 -10.81
C MET A 14 6.10 -6.30 -10.79
N GLY A 15 5.33 -5.59 -11.63
CA GLY A 15 3.89 -5.82 -11.82
C GLY A 15 2.96 -4.79 -11.18
N ALA A 16 3.46 -3.64 -10.71
CA ALA A 16 2.59 -2.53 -10.33
C ALA A 16 2.03 -1.84 -11.58
N ASP A 17 0.72 -1.60 -11.62
CA ASP A 17 0.07 -0.88 -12.73
C ASP A 17 0.32 0.62 -12.64
N LEU A 18 0.45 1.15 -11.43
CA LEU A 18 0.74 2.55 -11.14
C LEU A 18 1.77 2.67 -10.03
N VAL A 19 2.55 3.74 -10.06
CA VAL A 19 3.52 4.07 -9.02
C VAL A 19 3.67 5.58 -8.86
N GLY A 20 3.51 6.06 -7.63
CA GLY A 20 3.70 7.44 -7.20
C GLY A 20 4.76 7.52 -6.12
N ILE A 21 5.47 8.65 -6.06
CA ILE A 21 6.44 8.93 -5.01
C ILE A 21 6.15 10.33 -4.49
N ALA A 22 5.93 10.46 -3.19
CA ALA A 22 5.63 11.72 -2.52
C ALA A 22 6.69 12.00 -1.44
N PRO A 23 7.13 13.26 -1.27
CA PRO A 23 7.98 13.62 -0.13
C PRO A 23 7.17 13.56 1.16
N MET A 24 7.81 13.23 2.28
CA MET A 24 7.13 13.09 3.59
C MET A 24 6.48 14.40 4.08
N SER A 25 6.93 15.57 3.61
CA SER A 25 6.30 16.86 3.92
C SER A 25 4.83 16.96 3.47
N ARG A 26 4.38 16.11 2.53
CA ARG A 26 2.97 16.04 2.13
C ARG A 26 2.04 15.54 3.25
N PHE A 27 2.59 14.97 4.31
CA PHE A 27 1.84 14.48 5.47
C PHE A 27 1.86 15.46 6.66
N GLU A 28 2.44 16.66 6.49
CA GLU A 28 2.39 17.71 7.50
C GLU A 28 0.94 18.10 7.85
N GLY A 29 0.64 18.10 9.14
CA GLY A 29 -0.70 18.44 9.66
C GLY A 29 -1.69 17.27 9.65
N ALA A 30 -1.33 16.09 9.16
CA ALA A 30 -2.17 14.91 9.30
C ALA A 30 -2.30 14.51 10.79
N PRO A 31 -3.45 13.93 11.21
CA PRO A 31 -3.58 13.36 12.55
C PRO A 31 -2.45 12.37 12.82
N LYS A 32 -1.91 12.35 14.05
CA LYS A 32 -0.74 11.53 14.42
C LYS A 32 -0.84 10.06 13.98
N GLN A 33 -2.03 9.46 14.10
CA GLN A 33 -2.27 8.06 13.72
C GLN A 33 -2.29 7.82 12.20
N MET A 34 -2.49 8.88 11.41
CA MET A 34 -2.52 8.88 9.95
C MET A 34 -1.28 9.55 9.34
N ASP A 35 -0.27 9.86 10.15
CA ASP A 35 0.94 10.53 9.70
C ASP A 35 2.12 9.54 9.75
N PRO A 36 2.59 9.05 8.58
CA PRO A 36 3.60 8.02 8.51
C PRO A 36 4.97 8.49 9.02
N ARG A 37 5.16 9.81 9.21
CA ARG A 37 6.37 10.37 9.83
C ARG A 37 6.51 9.96 11.29
N TYR A 38 5.42 9.59 11.98
CA TYR A 38 5.53 9.06 13.34
C TYR A 38 5.90 7.58 13.39
N ILE A 39 5.74 6.86 12.28
CA ILE A 39 6.15 5.45 12.17
C ILE A 39 7.61 5.37 11.74
N MET A 40 8.00 6.16 10.74
CA MET A 40 9.35 6.19 10.19
C MET A 40 9.87 7.64 10.07
N PRO A 41 10.35 8.25 11.18
CA PRO A 41 10.63 9.69 11.25
C PRO A 41 11.75 10.17 10.32
N ASN A 42 12.65 9.27 9.94
CA ASN A 42 13.75 9.59 9.03
C ASN A 42 13.39 9.40 7.55
N ALA A 43 12.21 8.84 7.24
CA ALA A 43 11.78 8.63 5.87
C ALA A 43 11.77 9.95 5.09
N LYS A 44 12.25 9.90 3.84
CA LYS A 44 12.24 11.07 2.94
C LYS A 44 11.11 11.01 1.93
N SER A 45 10.65 9.81 1.61
CA SER A 45 9.62 9.58 0.60
C SER A 45 8.68 8.46 1.00
N MET A 46 7.41 8.62 0.64
CA MET A 46 6.40 7.57 0.57
C MET A 46 6.27 7.12 -0.88
N ILE A 47 6.33 5.81 -1.11
CA ILE A 47 6.11 5.22 -2.44
C ILE A 47 4.78 4.49 -2.41
N VAL A 48 3.88 4.88 -3.32
CA VAL A 48 2.53 4.32 -3.42
C VAL A 48 2.42 3.55 -4.72
N VAL A 49 1.91 2.32 -4.66
CA VAL A 49 1.69 1.46 -5.83
C VAL A 49 0.20 1.18 -6.00
N GLY A 50 -0.23 1.05 -7.25
CA GLY A 50 -1.60 0.71 -7.61
C GLY A 50 -1.66 -0.59 -8.40
N PHE A 51 -2.67 -1.39 -8.12
CA PHE A 51 -2.96 -2.65 -8.80
C PHE A 51 -4.37 -2.58 -9.40
N ARG A 52 -4.51 -3.00 -10.65
CA ARG A 52 -5.80 -2.97 -11.34
C ARG A 52 -6.68 -4.12 -10.87
N ILE A 53 -7.94 -3.81 -10.60
CA ILE A 53 -8.99 -4.82 -10.59
C ILE A 53 -9.35 -5.09 -12.05
N ASN A 54 -9.26 -6.36 -12.46
CA ASN A 54 -9.67 -6.75 -13.81
C ASN A 54 -11.15 -6.43 -14.02
N ARG A 55 -11.49 -5.69 -15.09
CA ARG A 55 -12.88 -5.32 -15.41
C ARG A 55 -13.82 -6.53 -15.46
N GLY A 56 -13.30 -7.66 -15.93
CA GLY A 56 -14.00 -8.94 -16.00
C GLY A 56 -14.43 -9.50 -14.64
N ALA A 57 -13.79 -9.09 -13.53
CA ALA A 57 -14.16 -9.55 -12.19
C ALA A 57 -15.59 -9.15 -11.80
N LEU A 58 -16.12 -8.07 -12.39
CA LEU A 58 -17.48 -7.58 -12.18
C LEU A 58 -18.54 -8.26 -13.07
N ARG A 59 -18.12 -9.03 -14.10
CA ARG A 59 -19.08 -9.59 -15.06
C ARG A 59 -20.11 -10.52 -14.44
N GLY A 60 -19.72 -11.31 -13.44
CA GLY A 60 -20.70 -12.12 -12.71
C GLY A 60 -21.84 -11.25 -12.18
N ILE A 61 -21.49 -10.24 -11.38
CA ILE A 61 -22.45 -9.32 -10.76
C ILE A 61 -23.36 -8.67 -11.81
N GLU A 62 -22.79 -8.21 -12.93
CA GLU A 62 -23.54 -7.52 -13.99
C GLU A 62 -24.51 -8.44 -14.73
N GLU A 63 -24.13 -9.69 -14.96
CA GLU A 63 -24.97 -10.71 -15.59
C GLU A 63 -25.92 -11.40 -14.58
N GLY A 64 -25.94 -10.96 -13.31
CA GLY A 64 -26.77 -11.55 -12.27
C GLY A 64 -26.34 -12.96 -11.84
N THR A 65 -25.07 -13.32 -12.01
CA THR A 65 -24.51 -14.64 -11.68
C THR A 65 -23.17 -14.53 -10.93
N HIS A 66 -22.64 -15.61 -10.35
CA HIS A 66 -21.26 -15.69 -9.82
C HIS A 66 -20.67 -14.43 -9.12
N PHE A 67 -21.37 -13.92 -8.11
CA PHE A 67 -21.04 -12.67 -7.39
C PHE A 67 -19.73 -12.76 -6.60
N SER A 68 -19.30 -13.97 -6.26
CA SER A 68 -18.10 -14.21 -5.44
C SER A 68 -16.81 -13.78 -6.14
N ASN A 69 -16.76 -13.77 -7.48
CA ASN A 69 -15.50 -13.56 -8.20
C ASN A 69 -14.86 -12.19 -7.93
N TYR A 70 -15.66 -11.12 -7.85
CA TYR A 70 -15.16 -9.80 -7.50
C TYR A 70 -14.53 -9.80 -6.09
N ALA A 71 -15.23 -10.36 -5.10
CA ALA A 71 -14.74 -10.40 -3.74
C ALA A 71 -13.48 -11.26 -3.60
N SER A 72 -13.44 -12.43 -4.26
CA SER A 72 -12.33 -13.38 -4.15
C SER A 72 -11.12 -12.98 -4.99
N MET A 73 -11.29 -12.76 -6.30
CA MET A 73 -10.20 -12.59 -7.25
C MET A 73 -9.93 -11.13 -7.62
N GLY A 74 -10.93 -10.26 -7.47
CA GLY A 74 -10.79 -8.82 -7.73
C GLY A 74 -10.22 -8.08 -6.53
N TYR A 75 -10.99 -8.02 -5.44
CA TYR A 75 -10.64 -7.26 -4.25
C TYR A 75 -9.75 -8.07 -3.28
N GLY A 76 -10.18 -9.28 -2.91
CA GLY A 76 -9.53 -10.09 -1.88
C GLY A 76 -8.10 -10.47 -2.24
N ALA A 77 -7.91 -11.22 -3.33
CA ALA A 77 -6.59 -11.70 -3.75
C ALA A 77 -5.59 -10.56 -3.98
N ILE A 78 -6.02 -9.41 -4.52
CA ILE A 78 -5.14 -8.25 -4.70
C ILE A 78 -4.64 -7.77 -3.33
N ASN A 79 -5.54 -7.57 -2.37
CA ASN A 79 -5.22 -6.99 -1.07
C ASN A 79 -4.46 -7.95 -0.13
N THR A 80 -4.75 -9.25 -0.17
CA THR A 80 -4.22 -10.22 0.80
C THR A 80 -3.09 -11.10 0.25
N VAL A 81 -2.92 -11.16 -1.08
CA VAL A 81 -1.90 -12.01 -1.69
C VAL A 81 -0.94 -11.20 -2.56
N PHE A 82 -1.44 -10.57 -3.63
CA PHE A 82 -0.56 -9.95 -4.63
C PHE A 82 0.16 -8.71 -4.08
N MET A 83 -0.58 -7.75 -3.54
CA MET A 83 0.01 -6.53 -3.02
C MET A 83 0.96 -6.79 -1.84
N PRO A 84 0.61 -7.60 -0.82
CA PRO A 84 1.54 -7.89 0.28
C PRO A 84 2.86 -8.51 -0.19
N ASN A 85 2.80 -9.49 -1.10
CA ASN A 85 4.00 -10.08 -1.67
C ASN A 85 4.82 -9.07 -2.48
N PHE A 86 4.15 -8.20 -3.24
CA PHE A 86 4.80 -7.14 -3.98
C PHE A 86 5.55 -6.19 -3.04
N VAL A 87 4.88 -5.60 -2.04
CA VAL A 87 5.50 -4.56 -1.19
C VAL A 87 6.65 -5.12 -0.36
N ILE A 88 6.54 -6.36 0.14
CA ILE A 88 7.64 -7.02 0.87
C ILE A 88 8.87 -7.17 -0.04
N ARG A 89 8.68 -7.64 -1.27
CA ARG A 89 9.80 -7.84 -2.21
C ARG A 89 10.35 -6.53 -2.73
N PHE A 90 9.48 -5.55 -2.96
CA PHE A 90 9.85 -4.23 -3.45
C PHE A 90 10.65 -3.47 -2.41
N SER A 91 10.30 -3.55 -1.12
CA SER A 91 11.09 -2.95 -0.04
C SER A 91 12.54 -3.46 -0.01
N ARG A 92 12.78 -4.73 -0.33
CA ARG A 92 14.13 -5.32 -0.31
C ARG A 92 15.10 -4.64 -1.27
N ILE A 93 14.63 -4.09 -2.40
CA ILE A 93 15.54 -3.41 -3.35
C ILE A 93 16.19 -2.17 -2.73
N PHE A 94 15.52 -1.54 -1.77
CA PHE A 94 16.04 -0.37 -1.06
C PHE A 94 17.02 -0.81 0.02
N GLU A 95 16.68 -1.86 0.77
CA GLU A 95 17.55 -2.47 1.79
C GLU A 95 18.86 -2.97 1.17
N ASP A 96 18.80 -3.60 0.00
CA ASP A 96 19.97 -4.06 -0.76
C ASP A 96 20.89 -2.90 -1.21
N GLU A 97 20.36 -1.68 -1.37
CA GLU A 97 21.11 -0.46 -1.65
C GLU A 97 21.50 0.33 -0.37
N GLY A 98 21.23 -0.23 0.80
CA GLY A 98 21.59 0.34 2.11
C GLY A 98 20.60 1.36 2.67
N TYR A 99 19.38 1.41 2.14
CA TYR A 99 18.29 2.25 2.67
C TYR A 99 17.31 1.42 3.49
N GLU A 100 16.91 1.93 4.65
CA GLU A 100 15.78 1.37 5.40
C GLU A 100 14.47 1.66 4.64
N ALA A 101 13.61 0.65 4.47
CA ALA A 101 12.32 0.73 3.82
C ALA A 101 11.26 -0.12 4.51
N MET A 102 10.31 0.52 5.19
CA MET A 102 9.18 -0.17 5.79
C MET A 102 8.16 -0.61 4.74
N PRO A 103 7.87 -1.92 4.57
CA PRO A 103 6.77 -2.38 3.73
C PRO A 103 5.43 -2.01 4.37
N PHE A 104 4.51 -1.48 3.57
CA PHE A 104 3.20 -1.04 4.03
C PHE A 104 2.10 -1.55 3.08
N GLY A 105 1.17 -2.35 3.61
CA GLY A 105 0.13 -3.04 2.82
C GLY A 105 -1.25 -3.02 3.47
N TYR A 106 -2.23 -3.71 2.87
CA TYR A 106 -3.63 -3.70 3.28
C TYR A 106 -3.85 -4.13 4.73
N GLU A 107 -3.12 -5.16 5.17
CA GLU A 107 -3.21 -5.69 6.54
C GLU A 107 -2.52 -4.78 7.56
N SER A 108 -1.68 -3.84 7.10
CA SER A 108 -1.09 -2.79 7.92
C SER A 108 -2.09 -1.64 8.05
N LEU A 109 -3.15 -1.82 8.85
CA LEU A 109 -4.22 -0.84 9.00
C LEU A 109 -3.67 0.54 9.39
N PHE A 110 -3.81 1.50 8.48
CA PHE A 110 -3.39 2.88 8.70
C PHE A 110 -4.40 3.59 9.62
N GLY A 111 -3.93 4.16 10.72
CA GLY A 111 -4.79 4.93 11.63
C GLY A 111 -5.56 4.15 12.69
N CYS A 112 -5.46 2.81 12.76
CA CYS A 112 -6.33 1.98 13.62
C CYS A 112 -5.63 1.22 14.77
N SER A 113 -4.38 1.55 15.12
CA SER A 113 -3.65 0.77 16.14
C SER A 113 -3.91 1.17 17.58
N VAL A 114 -4.79 2.14 17.83
CA VAL A 114 -5.17 2.52 19.18
C VAL A 114 -6.68 2.63 19.20
N ASP A 115 -7.33 1.73 19.92
CA ASP A 115 -8.71 1.91 20.33
C ASP A 115 -8.77 3.27 21.05
N SER A 116 -9.32 4.29 20.40
CA SER A 116 -9.55 5.58 21.02
C SER A 116 -10.77 5.54 21.95
N TRP A 117 -11.32 4.35 22.21
CA TRP A 117 -12.20 4.14 23.33
C TRP A 117 -11.43 4.43 24.62
N VAL A 118 -11.63 5.64 25.10
CA VAL A 118 -11.41 5.99 26.49
C VAL A 118 -12.77 5.83 27.14
N LYS A 119 -12.87 5.02 28.19
CA LYS A 119 -14.08 5.00 29.02
C LYS A 119 -14.38 6.45 29.41
N PRO A 120 -15.57 6.99 29.13
CA PRO A 120 -15.93 8.28 29.66
C PRO A 120 -15.82 8.19 31.18
N ASP A 121 -15.02 9.08 31.78
CA ASP A 121 -15.01 9.40 33.21
C ASP A 121 -14.13 8.53 34.15
N GLU A 122 -12.98 7.99 33.69
CA GLU A 122 -11.88 7.52 34.57
C GLU A 122 -10.62 8.39 34.46
#